data_AF-A0A5C7EY68-F1
#
_entry.id   AF-A0A5C7EY68-F1
#
_cell.length_a   1.000
_cell.length_b   1.000
_cell.length_c   1.000
_cell.angle_alpha   90.00
_cell.angle_beta   90.00
_cell.angle_gamma   90.00
#
_symmetry.space_group_name_H-M   'P 1'
#
loop_
_entity.id
_entity.type
_entity.pdbx_description
1 polymer ?
#
loop_
_entity_poly.entity_id
_entity_poly.type
_entity_poly.pdbx_seq_one_letter_code
_entity_poly.pdbx_strand_id
1 'polypeptide(L)'
;MKTFLSIVLFLFLTPFQAQLKNIEIVDFYHWTANDGIYYEFMVAAEQRTGATTNPAVIRVKYSTDGGVSTKIASFDATLRWEHDKTDTDIMIAYIDAAETAKIIQGTGGYTPDNFILYYNISNESFVRGYQADHTELAKSSVEYAKVFPTNYSTSDDLRSLIRIFYTSSDPLYRDLMTYAAKFD
;
A
#
# COMPACT_ATOMS: atom_id res chain seq x y z
N MET A 1 -52.39 -16.77 -24.96
CA MET A 1 -50.90 -16.79 -25.04
C MET A 1 -50.37 -16.10 -23.79
N LYS A 2 -49.69 -16.83 -22.90
CA LYS A 2 -49.19 -16.31 -21.61
C LYS A 2 -47.78 -15.76 -21.83
N THR A 3 -47.61 -14.45 -21.70
CA THR A 3 -46.32 -13.77 -21.75
C THR A 3 -45.54 -14.06 -20.46
N PHE A 4 -44.45 -14.82 -20.57
CA PHE A 4 -43.47 -14.98 -19.51
C PHE A 4 -42.57 -13.74 -19.47
N LEU A 5 -42.76 -12.91 -18.46
CA LEU A 5 -41.85 -11.82 -18.12
C LEU A 5 -40.64 -12.43 -17.39
N SER A 6 -39.55 -12.71 -18.10
CA SER A 6 -38.29 -13.08 -17.46
C SER A 6 -37.63 -11.83 -16.88
N ILE A 7 -37.72 -11.68 -15.56
CA ILE A 7 -36.89 -10.76 -14.79
C ILE A 7 -35.48 -11.37 -14.77
N VAL A 8 -34.60 -10.84 -15.61
CA VAL A 8 -33.16 -11.15 -15.56
C VAL A 8 -32.61 -10.49 -14.30
N LEU A 9 -32.52 -11.29 -13.24
CA LEU A 9 -31.86 -10.92 -12.00
C LEU A 9 -30.34 -10.84 -12.28
N PHE A 10 -29.85 -9.65 -12.60
CA PHE A 10 -28.42 -9.34 -12.60
C PHE A 10 -27.92 -9.40 -11.14
N LEU A 11 -27.61 -10.60 -10.68
CA LEU A 11 -26.77 -10.80 -9.51
C LEU A 11 -25.36 -10.34 -9.87
N PHE A 12 -25.11 -9.04 -9.71
CA PHE A 12 -23.76 -8.53 -9.54
C PHE A 12 -23.23 -9.08 -8.23
N LEU A 13 -22.71 -10.32 -8.28
CA LEU A 13 -21.78 -10.82 -7.29
C LEU A 13 -20.55 -9.92 -7.40
N THR A 14 -20.54 -8.80 -6.68
CA THR A 14 -19.30 -8.08 -6.45
C THR A 14 -18.40 -9.06 -5.72
N PRO A 15 -17.22 -9.42 -6.27
CA PRO A 15 -16.27 -10.19 -5.48
C PRO A 15 -16.05 -9.38 -4.20
N PHE A 16 -16.39 -9.98 -3.06
CA PHE A 16 -16.03 -9.44 -1.76
C PHE A 16 -14.53 -9.20 -1.81
N GLN A 17 -14.10 -7.96 -2.00
CA GLN A 17 -12.70 -7.60 -1.77
C GLN A 17 -12.46 -7.93 -0.30
N ALA A 18 -11.45 -8.75 -0.03
CA ALA A 18 -11.07 -9.09 1.33
C ALA A 18 -10.59 -7.79 2.00
N GLN A 19 -11.51 -7.07 2.61
CA GLN A 19 -11.22 -5.85 3.34
C GLN A 19 -10.40 -6.22 4.57
N LEU A 20 -9.31 -5.48 4.81
CA LEU A 20 -8.54 -5.59 6.06
C LEU A 20 -9.50 -5.39 7.24
N LYS A 21 -9.53 -6.35 8.15
CA LYS A 21 -10.42 -6.37 9.32
C LYS A 21 -9.75 -5.74 10.54
N ASN A 22 -8.44 -5.92 10.70
CA ASN A 22 -7.69 -5.45 11.85
C ASN A 22 -6.40 -4.75 11.40
N ILE A 23 -6.46 -3.44 11.13
CA ILE A 23 -5.28 -2.66 10.75
C ILE A 23 -4.37 -2.51 11.96
N GLU A 24 -3.13 -2.97 11.82
CA GLU A 24 -2.11 -2.88 12.87
C GLU A 24 -0.80 -2.28 12.40
N ILE A 25 -0.59 -2.20 11.08
CA ILE A 25 0.56 -1.51 10.48
C ILE A 25 0.00 -0.40 9.60
N VAL A 26 0.47 0.83 9.84
CA VAL A 26 0.23 1.99 8.98
C VAL A 26 1.53 2.77 8.88
N ASP A 27 2.17 2.72 7.71
CA ASP A 27 3.43 3.40 7.47
C ASP A 27 3.38 4.23 6.18
N PHE A 28 4.26 5.24 6.09
CA PHE A 28 4.34 6.16 4.97
C PHE A 28 5.77 6.30 4.47
N TYR A 29 5.90 6.43 3.17
CA TYR A 29 7.18 6.44 2.48
C TYR A 29 7.11 7.30 1.22
N HIS A 30 8.29 7.57 0.66
CA HIS A 30 8.41 8.21 -0.64
C HIS A 30 9.65 7.71 -1.39
N TRP A 31 9.61 7.85 -2.72
CA TRP A 31 10.75 7.61 -3.59
C TRP A 31 10.69 8.52 -4.82
N THR A 32 11.79 8.57 -5.57
CA THR A 32 11.84 9.22 -6.89
C THR A 32 12.29 8.16 -7.89
N ALA A 33 11.48 7.93 -8.91
CA ALA A 33 11.78 6.96 -9.96
C ALA A 33 12.83 7.52 -10.94
N ASN A 34 13.36 6.65 -11.80
CA ASN A 34 14.41 7.01 -12.77
C ASN A 34 13.96 8.05 -13.80
N ASP A 35 12.65 8.17 -14.04
CA ASP A 35 12.06 9.21 -14.88
C ASP A 35 11.93 10.59 -14.19
N GLY A 36 12.35 10.69 -12.93
CA GLY A 36 12.31 11.90 -12.11
C GLY A 36 10.97 12.16 -11.45
N ILE A 37 9.98 11.26 -11.58
CA ILE A 37 8.69 11.42 -10.92
C ILE A 37 8.82 11.09 -9.43
N TYR A 38 8.26 11.96 -8.60
CA TYR A 38 8.17 11.79 -7.16
C TYR A 38 6.88 11.06 -6.78
N TYR A 39 7.02 10.05 -5.92
CA TYR A 39 5.94 9.21 -5.44
C TYR A 39 5.91 9.19 -3.92
N GLU A 40 4.72 9.18 -3.37
CA GLU A 40 4.46 8.95 -1.95
C GLU A 40 3.58 7.71 -1.84
N PHE A 41 3.84 6.84 -0.87
CA PHE A 41 2.95 5.72 -0.62
C PHE A 41 2.67 5.50 0.85
N MET A 42 1.49 4.93 1.07
CA MET A 42 1.02 4.45 2.35
C MET A 42 0.85 2.94 2.29
N VAL A 43 1.31 2.27 3.34
CA VAL A 43 1.06 0.85 3.58
C VAL A 43 0.05 0.72 4.70
N ALA A 44 -1.00 -0.07 4.50
CA ALA A 44 -1.90 -0.52 5.56
C ALA A 44 -1.93 -2.05 5.56
N ALA A 45 -1.66 -2.69 6.70
CA ALA A 45 -1.65 -4.15 6.80
C ALA A 45 -2.19 -4.65 8.14
N GLU A 46 -2.63 -5.91 8.14
CA GLU A 46 -2.97 -6.63 9.37
C GLU A 46 -1.71 -7.12 10.09
N GLN A 47 -1.82 -7.35 11.41
CA GLN A 47 -0.71 -7.91 12.19
C GLN A 47 -0.36 -9.33 11.77
N ARG A 48 0.88 -9.70 12.09
CA ARG A 48 1.42 -11.05 12.05
C ARG A 48 0.56 -12.02 12.85
N THR A 49 -0.36 -12.73 12.19
CA THR A 49 -1.22 -13.75 12.82
C THR A 49 -0.70 -15.16 12.56
N GLY A 50 0.52 -15.50 12.97
CA GLY A 50 1.09 -16.86 12.81
C GLY A 50 1.26 -17.38 11.36
N ALA A 51 0.63 -16.72 10.38
CA ALA A 51 0.83 -16.88 8.96
C ALA A 51 2.13 -16.18 8.54
N THR A 52 2.85 -16.80 7.60
CA THR A 52 4.07 -16.26 7.01
C THR A 52 3.81 -15.03 6.14
N THR A 53 2.57 -14.78 5.74
CA THR A 53 2.17 -13.72 4.82
C THR A 53 0.84 -13.12 5.26
N ASN A 54 0.75 -11.78 5.31
CA ASN A 54 -0.44 -11.05 5.74
C ASN A 54 -0.96 -10.16 4.61
N PRO A 55 -2.29 -9.98 4.46
CA PRO A 55 -2.84 -9.03 3.49
C PRO A 55 -2.41 -7.59 3.80
N ALA A 56 -2.14 -6.83 2.74
CA ALA A 56 -1.83 -5.42 2.80
C ALA A 56 -2.56 -4.67 1.68
N VAL A 57 -2.78 -3.38 1.89
CA VAL A 57 -3.28 -2.45 0.88
C VAL A 57 -2.27 -1.32 0.77
N ILE A 58 -1.88 -1.01 -0.46
CA ILE A 58 -0.95 0.07 -0.78
C ILE A 58 -1.72 1.15 -1.53
N ARG A 59 -1.52 2.40 -1.15
CA ARG A 59 -1.94 3.56 -1.93
C ARG A 59 -0.73 4.38 -2.32
N VAL A 60 -0.59 4.68 -3.61
CA VAL A 60 0.50 5.49 -4.15
C VAL A 60 -0.07 6.77 -4.74
N LYS A 61 0.48 7.90 -4.30
CA LYS A 61 0.20 9.24 -4.80
C LYS A 61 1.36 9.71 -5.67
N TYR A 62 1.03 10.27 -6.83
CA TYR A 62 2.03 10.77 -7.79
C TYR A 62 1.45 11.84 -8.72
N SER A 63 2.34 12.49 -9.46
CA SER A 63 1.99 13.44 -10.52
C SER A 63 2.92 13.27 -11.71
N THR A 64 2.33 13.11 -12.90
CA THR A 64 3.08 12.94 -14.16
C THR A 64 3.24 14.25 -14.93
N ASP A 65 2.75 15.37 -14.40
CA ASP A 65 2.64 16.67 -15.06
C ASP A 65 3.23 17.81 -14.20
N GLY A 66 4.26 17.50 -13.42
CA GLY A 66 4.97 18.49 -12.62
C GLY A 66 4.15 19.05 -11.44
N GLY A 67 3.19 18.28 -10.93
CA GLY A 67 2.36 18.63 -9.78
C GLY A 67 1.02 19.27 -10.12
N VAL A 68 0.69 19.45 -11.41
CA VAL A 68 -0.57 20.08 -11.84
C VAL A 68 -1.78 19.20 -11.50
N SER A 69 -1.68 17.90 -11.73
CA SER A 69 -2.67 16.92 -11.32
C SER A 69 -2.07 15.88 -10.39
N THR A 70 -2.82 15.54 -9.35
CA THR A 70 -2.49 14.45 -8.42
C THR A 70 -3.31 13.23 -8.78
N LYS A 71 -2.62 12.10 -8.92
CA LYS A 71 -3.21 10.78 -9.11
C LYS A 71 -2.97 9.93 -7.88
N ILE A 72 -3.93 9.06 -7.57
CA ILE A 72 -3.76 8.05 -6.52
C ILE A 72 -4.19 6.70 -7.08
N ALA A 73 -3.26 5.74 -7.02
CA ALA A 73 -3.49 4.34 -7.32
C ALA A 73 -3.61 3.54 -6.01
N SER A 74 -4.45 2.52 -6.00
CA SER A 74 -4.62 1.59 -4.88
C SER A 74 -4.50 0.17 -5.41
N PHE A 75 -3.75 -0.68 -4.71
CA PHE A 75 -3.65 -2.09 -5.03
C PHE A 75 -3.54 -2.93 -3.76
N ASP A 76 -3.99 -4.17 -3.88
CA ASP A 76 -3.79 -5.20 -2.85
C ASP A 76 -2.34 -5.69 -2.93
N ALA A 77 -1.79 -6.08 -1.78
CA ALA A 77 -0.45 -6.62 -1.67
C ALA A 77 -0.41 -7.66 -0.55
N THR A 78 0.72 -8.36 -0.47
CA THR A 78 1.02 -9.26 0.62
C THR A 78 2.29 -8.84 1.33
N LEU A 79 2.23 -8.78 2.67
CA LEU A 79 3.34 -8.45 3.55
C LEU A 79 3.90 -9.72 4.20
N ARG A 80 5.18 -9.99 3.95
CA ARG A 80 5.94 -11.09 4.58
C ARG A 80 7.16 -10.53 5.31
N TRP A 81 7.44 -11.07 6.48
CA TRP A 81 8.58 -10.68 7.31
C TRP A 81 9.63 -11.78 7.38
N GLU A 82 10.90 -11.42 7.21
CA GLU A 82 12.05 -12.32 7.38
C GLU A 82 13.19 -11.66 8.12
N HIS A 83 14.01 -12.43 8.83
CA HIS A 83 15.28 -11.92 9.35
C HIS A 83 16.30 -11.79 8.21
N ASP A 84 17.11 -10.73 8.27
CA ASP A 84 18.26 -10.63 7.38
C ASP A 84 19.26 -11.76 7.70
N LYS A 85 19.77 -12.42 6.65
CA LYS A 85 20.66 -13.58 6.79
C LYS A 85 22.05 -13.21 7.28
N THR A 86 22.42 -11.95 7.12
CA THR A 86 23.75 -11.40 7.43
C THR A 86 23.77 -10.54 8.67
N ASP A 87 22.63 -9.98 9.08
CA ASP A 87 22.47 -9.15 10.27
C ASP A 87 21.19 -9.54 11.03
N THR A 88 21.35 -10.29 12.12
CA THR A 88 20.19 -10.82 12.88
C THR A 88 19.35 -9.75 13.56
N ASP A 89 19.89 -8.54 13.72
CA ASP A 89 19.18 -7.40 14.32
C ASP A 89 18.29 -6.67 13.30
N ILE A 90 18.30 -7.11 12.03
CA ILE A 90 17.51 -6.55 10.95
C ILE A 90 16.38 -7.49 10.57
N MET A 91 15.17 -6.92 10.52
CA MET A 91 13.98 -7.54 9.94
C MET A 91 13.70 -6.91 8.57
N ILE A 92 13.31 -7.75 7.62
CA ILE A 92 12.96 -7.38 6.25
C ILE A 92 11.45 -7.59 6.06
N ALA A 93 10.74 -6.53 5.67
CA ALA A 93 9.38 -6.59 5.15
C ALA A 93 9.42 -6.65 3.62
N TYR A 94 8.96 -7.75 3.07
CA TYR A 94 8.66 -7.90 1.65
C TYR A 94 7.19 -7.57 1.42
N ILE A 95 6.92 -6.56 0.59
CA ILE A 95 5.59 -6.15 0.15
C ILE A 95 5.49 -6.52 -1.32
N ASP A 96 4.86 -7.67 -1.58
CA ASP A 96 4.66 -8.21 -2.92
C ASP A 96 3.28 -7.77 -3.42
N ALA A 97 3.24 -6.98 -4.48
CA ALA A 97 1.99 -6.42 -5.01
C ALA A 97 1.20 -7.43 -5.84
N ALA A 98 -0.13 -7.31 -5.80
CA ALA A 98 -1.01 -7.99 -6.74
C ALA A 98 -0.78 -7.49 -8.18
N GLU A 99 -1.32 -8.21 -9.16
CA GLU A 99 -1.10 -7.93 -10.58
C GLU A 99 -1.70 -6.60 -11.07
N THR A 100 -2.73 -6.08 -10.39
CA THR A 100 -3.52 -4.94 -10.88
C THR A 100 -3.66 -3.84 -9.84
N ALA A 101 -3.67 -2.60 -10.30
CA ALA A 101 -4.00 -1.43 -9.50
C ALA A 101 -5.27 -0.75 -10.03
N LYS A 102 -5.99 -0.11 -9.10
CA LYS A 102 -7.14 0.75 -9.38
C LYS A 102 -6.73 2.21 -9.20
N ILE A 103 -7.01 3.04 -10.21
CA ILE A 103 -6.94 4.50 -10.03
C ILE A 103 -8.17 4.94 -9.23
N ILE A 104 -7.93 5.52 -8.06
CA ILE A 104 -8.98 6.03 -7.16
C ILE A 104 -9.08 7.55 -7.18
N GLN A 105 -8.05 8.23 -7.69
CA GLN A 105 -8.06 9.66 -7.99
C GLN A 105 -7.30 9.94 -9.28
N GLY A 106 -7.89 10.74 -10.17
CA GLY A 106 -7.32 11.05 -11.49
C GLY A 106 -7.69 10.01 -12.56
N THR A 107 -6.95 10.01 -13.67
CA THR A 107 -7.17 9.10 -14.82
C THR A 107 -5.86 8.44 -15.26
N GLY A 108 -5.98 7.29 -15.93
CA GLY A 108 -4.86 6.52 -16.49
C GLY A 108 -4.80 5.09 -15.97
N GLY A 109 -3.62 4.49 -16.07
CA GLY A 109 -3.29 3.19 -15.48
C GLY A 109 -2.13 3.32 -14.50
N TYR A 110 -1.90 2.28 -13.72
CA TYR A 110 -0.77 2.17 -12.80
C TYR A 110 -0.31 0.72 -12.75
N THR A 111 1.00 0.49 -12.87
CA THR A 111 1.60 -0.83 -12.65
C THR A 111 1.94 -0.92 -11.17
N PRO A 112 1.40 -1.90 -10.42
CA PRO A 112 1.72 -2.07 -9.01
C PRO A 112 3.22 -2.21 -8.74
N ASP A 113 3.67 -1.69 -7.60
CA ASP A 113 5.07 -1.71 -7.17
C ASP A 113 5.28 -2.65 -6.01
N ASN A 114 6.44 -3.28 -6.00
CA ASN A 114 6.90 -4.12 -4.90
C ASN A 114 7.89 -3.34 -4.04
N PHE A 115 7.90 -3.62 -2.75
CA PHE A 115 8.77 -2.92 -1.81
C PHE A 115 9.51 -3.90 -0.91
N ILE A 116 10.75 -3.56 -0.58
CA ILE A 116 11.56 -4.27 0.40
C ILE A 116 12.01 -3.25 1.43
N LEU A 117 11.52 -3.36 2.65
CA LEU A 117 11.77 -2.41 3.74
C LEU A 117 12.54 -3.11 4.86
N TYR A 118 13.56 -2.45 5.40
CA TYR A 118 14.44 -3.01 6.42
C TYR A 118 14.27 -2.21 7.71
N TYR A 119 14.09 -2.91 8.82
CA TYR A 119 13.89 -2.32 10.14
C TYR A 119 14.85 -2.94 11.14
N ASN A 120 15.29 -2.15 12.11
CA ASN A 120 16.02 -2.66 13.25
C ASN A 120 15.02 -3.24 14.26
N ILE A 121 15.25 -4.47 14.71
CA ILE A 121 14.32 -5.21 15.58
C ILE A 121 14.25 -4.58 16.98
N SER A 122 15.36 -4.04 17.48
CA SER A 122 15.45 -3.58 18.87
C SER A 122 14.65 -2.31 19.17
N ASN A 123 14.49 -1.46 18.15
CA ASN A 123 13.85 -0.15 18.29
C ASN A 123 12.80 0.12 17.19
N GLU A 124 12.51 -0.88 16.37
CA GLU A 124 11.53 -0.85 15.27
C GLU A 124 11.79 0.28 14.24
N SER A 125 13.02 0.81 14.21
CA SER A 125 13.35 1.94 13.33
C SER A 125 13.63 1.50 11.90
N PHE A 126 13.18 2.30 10.93
CA PHE A 126 13.50 2.13 9.52
C PHE A 126 15.01 2.31 9.27
N VAL A 127 15.62 1.37 8.56
CA VAL A 127 17.05 1.36 8.21
C VAL A 127 17.25 1.77 6.75
N ARG A 128 16.54 1.10 5.84
CA ARG A 128 16.61 1.32 4.39
C ARG A 128 15.41 0.69 3.70
N GLY A 129 15.14 1.11 2.47
CA GLY A 129 14.06 0.55 1.68
C GLY A 129 14.33 0.67 0.19
N TYR A 130 13.70 -0.21 -0.57
CA TYR A 130 13.82 -0.30 -2.02
C TYR A 130 12.46 -0.53 -2.65
N GLN A 131 12.24 0.08 -3.80
CA GLN A 131 11.10 -0.14 -4.68
C GLN A 131 11.58 -0.80 -5.97
N ALA A 132 10.80 -1.75 -6.47
CA ALA A 132 10.94 -2.32 -7.81
C ALA A 132 9.56 -2.48 -8.43
N ASP A 133 9.39 -2.02 -9.66
CA ASP A 133 8.13 -2.17 -10.35
C ASP A 133 7.87 -3.66 -10.66
N HIS A 134 6.60 -4.06 -10.80
CA HIS A 134 6.25 -5.47 -11.03
C HIS A 134 6.89 -6.05 -12.31
N THR A 135 7.16 -5.22 -13.31
CA THR A 135 7.81 -5.66 -14.56
C THR A 135 9.33 -5.74 -14.44
N GLU A 136 9.93 -4.98 -13.52
CA GLU A 136 11.35 -4.93 -13.22
C GLU A 136 11.81 -6.21 -12.53
N LEU A 137 10.99 -6.77 -11.64
CA LEU A 137 11.25 -8.05 -10.99
C LEU A 137 11.35 -9.23 -11.97
N ALA A 138 10.80 -9.11 -13.17
CA ALA A 138 10.89 -10.14 -14.20
C ALA A 138 12.19 -10.06 -15.04
N LYS A 139 12.99 -9.01 -14.87
CA LYS A 139 14.23 -8.80 -15.62
C LYS A 139 15.39 -9.60 -15.02
N SER A 140 16.41 -9.89 -15.84
CA SER A 140 17.63 -10.56 -15.40
C SER A 140 18.52 -9.70 -14.50
N SER A 141 18.33 -8.38 -14.54
CA SER A 141 18.92 -7.40 -13.64
C SER A 141 17.80 -6.47 -13.19
N VAL A 142 17.53 -6.45 -11.89
CA VAL A 142 16.48 -5.64 -11.28
C VAL A 142 17.07 -4.29 -10.88
N GLU A 143 16.52 -3.20 -11.41
CA GLU A 143 16.78 -1.86 -10.93
C GLU A 143 15.90 -1.53 -9.72
N TYR A 144 16.53 -0.98 -8.68
CA TYR A 144 15.83 -0.60 -7.45
C TYR A 144 15.91 0.90 -7.24
N ALA A 145 14.76 1.54 -6.98
CA ALA A 145 14.73 2.91 -6.48
C ALA A 145 14.84 2.90 -4.95
N LYS A 146 15.59 3.84 -4.38
CA LYS A 146 15.71 3.96 -2.92
C LYS A 146 14.44 4.59 -2.34
N VAL A 147 13.91 3.95 -1.30
CA VAL A 147 12.74 4.40 -0.54
C VAL A 147 13.18 5.07 0.75
N PHE A 148 12.47 6.12 1.15
CA PHE A 148 12.70 6.89 2.36
C PHE A 148 11.43 6.96 3.19
N PRO A 149 11.53 6.96 4.54
CA PRO A 149 10.38 7.02 5.41
C PRO A 149 9.82 8.45 5.46
N THR A 150 8.50 8.54 5.54
CA THR A 150 7.80 9.78 5.86
C THR A 150 7.40 9.71 7.32
N ASN A 151 8.19 10.37 8.17
CA ASN A 151 8.03 10.31 9.62
C ASN A 151 6.79 11.08 10.09
N TYR A 152 6.16 10.56 11.14
CA TYR A 152 5.14 11.23 11.93
C TYR A 152 5.47 11.05 13.41
N SER A 153 5.02 11.95 14.28
CA SER A 153 5.32 11.87 15.72
C SER A 153 4.10 12.01 16.61
N THR A 154 2.99 12.49 16.06
CA THR A 154 1.73 12.65 16.78
C THR A 154 0.59 11.94 16.05
N SER A 155 -0.49 11.66 16.78
CA SER A 155 -1.73 11.16 16.20
C SER A 155 -2.31 12.11 15.14
N ASP A 156 -2.16 13.42 15.31
CA ASP A 156 -2.62 14.43 14.36
C ASP A 156 -1.80 14.44 13.07
N ASP A 157 -0.48 14.23 13.15
CA ASP A 157 0.37 14.02 11.97
C ASP A 157 -0.09 12.78 11.20
N LEU A 158 -0.32 11.67 11.91
CA LEU A 158 -0.76 10.42 11.32
C LEU A 158 -2.13 10.56 10.63
N ARG A 159 -3.10 11.22 11.28
CA ARG A 159 -4.40 11.53 10.66
C ARG A 159 -4.26 12.41 9.42
N SER A 160 -3.34 13.36 9.44
CA SER A 160 -3.09 14.25 8.31
C SER A 160 -2.50 13.49 7.12
N LEU A 161 -1.53 12.59 7.37
CA LEU A 161 -0.97 11.71 6.34
C LEU A 161 -2.03 10.77 5.76
N ILE A 162 -2.87 10.13 6.59
CA ILE A 162 -3.96 9.27 6.10
C ILE A 162 -4.90 10.02 5.15
N ARG A 163 -5.24 11.28 5.46
CA ARG A 163 -6.13 12.11 4.64
C ARG A 163 -5.55 12.49 3.27
N ILE A 164 -4.24 12.36 3.07
CA ILE A 164 -3.62 12.51 1.75
C ILE A 164 -4.07 11.36 0.83
N PHE A 165 -4.24 10.16 1.38
CA PHE A 165 -4.51 8.94 0.61
C PHE A 165 -5.98 8.49 0.68
N TYR A 166 -6.70 8.84 1.74
CA TYR A 166 -8.06 8.36 2.01
C TYR A 166 -9.04 9.51 2.26
N THR A 167 -10.24 9.32 1.74
CA THR A 167 -11.43 10.16 1.98
C THR A 167 -12.36 9.47 2.97
N SER A 168 -13.28 10.23 3.58
CA SER A 168 -14.25 9.67 4.52
C SER A 168 -15.22 8.65 3.90
N SER A 169 -15.34 8.63 2.57
CA SER A 169 -16.12 7.63 1.84
C SER A 169 -15.38 6.32 1.58
N ASP A 170 -14.06 6.26 1.80
CA ASP A 170 -13.30 5.03 1.62
C ASP A 170 -13.61 4.02 2.73
N PRO A 171 -13.82 2.73 2.40
CA PRO A 171 -14.18 1.70 3.39
C PRO A 171 -13.20 1.57 4.57
N LEU A 172 -11.90 1.77 4.34
CA LEU A 172 -10.86 1.65 5.37
C LEU A 172 -10.63 2.95 6.17
N TYR A 173 -11.22 4.08 5.77
CA TYR A 173 -10.90 5.38 6.38
C TYR A 173 -11.18 5.39 7.88
N ARG A 174 -12.33 4.85 8.30
CA ARG A 174 -12.70 4.83 9.73
C ARG A 174 -11.73 3.99 10.57
N ASP A 175 -11.33 2.85 10.04
CA ASP A 175 -10.44 1.93 10.75
C ASP A 175 -9.02 2.53 10.85
N LEU A 176 -8.57 3.25 9.82
CA LEU A 176 -7.33 4.02 9.84
C LEU A 176 -7.36 5.19 10.84
N MET A 177 -8.47 5.93 10.92
CA MET A 177 -8.64 6.98 11.93
C MET A 177 -8.65 6.41 13.36
N THR A 178 -9.21 5.21 13.53
CA THR A 178 -9.23 4.48 14.80
C THR A 178 -7.83 4.00 15.18
N TYR A 179 -7.05 3.51 14.20
CA TYR A 179 -5.64 3.19 14.39
C TYR A 179 -4.84 4.41 14.86
N ALA A 180 -5.04 5.57 14.22
CA ALA A 180 -4.33 6.79 14.58
C ALA A 180 -4.64 7.30 16.00
N ALA A 181 -5.85 7.04 16.51
CA ALA A 181 -6.24 7.41 17.88
C ALA A 181 -5.51 6.60 18.97
N LYS A 182 -4.83 5.50 18.63
CA LYS A 182 -3.99 4.75 19.59
C LYS A 182 -2.75 5.54 20.03
N PHE A 183 -2.41 6.61 19.31
CA PHE A 183 -1.25 7.47 19.55
C PHE A 183 -1.64 8.82 20.20
N ASP A 184 -2.90 8.99 20.62
CA ASP A 184 -3.37 10.16 21.39
C ASP A 184 -2.86 10.16 22.84
#